data_AF-C3XA25-F1
#
_entry.id   AF-C3XA25-F1
#
_cell.length_a   1.000
_cell.length_b   1.000
_cell.length_c   1.000
_cell.angle_alpha   90.00
_cell.angle_beta   90.00
_cell.angle_gamma   90.00
#
_symmetry.space_group_name_H-M   'P 1'
#
loop_
_entity.id
_entity.type
_entity.pdbx_description
1 polymer ?
#
loop_
_entity_poly.entity_id
_entity_poly.type
_entity_poly.pdbx_seq_one_letter_code
_entity_poly.pdbx_strand_id
1 'polypeptide(L)'
;MSQSEKQREKNTQRVYQKVAVNTIDDKNGAGNRVKKAKSIPGYRLINKIKSRSIELGVQDRYIADIIGVTPIYWYSIANGHRKISALSKDKLEKIAQFLNIPTVQAMSLADVLNHEDFFLGSLEAQLDISIEQMRNDPAWMCWAPTDEEWSKLSVGTRTGVVMLYETVYQKMLLRRAEIENPELKEKIEKYLDEI
;
A
#
# COMPACT_ATOMS: atom_id res chain seq x y z
N MET A 1 -25.01 37.53 -33.47
CA MET A 1 -25.63 36.52 -32.58
C MET A 1 -24.91 35.16 -32.58
N SER A 2 -23.59 35.07 -32.81
CA SER A 2 -22.88 33.79 -33.02
C SER A 2 -22.00 33.33 -31.83
N GLN A 3 -21.90 34.12 -30.76
CA GLN A 3 -21.04 33.78 -29.61
C GLN A 3 -21.76 33.00 -28.49
N SER A 4 -23.10 33.06 -28.38
CA SER A 4 -23.87 32.38 -27.34
C SER A 4 -24.08 30.88 -27.60
N GLU A 5 -24.21 30.47 -28.86
CA GLU A 5 -24.39 29.06 -29.25
C GLU A 5 -23.10 28.25 -29.09
N LYS A 6 -21.95 28.83 -29.50
CA LYS A 6 -20.63 28.20 -29.31
C LYS A 6 -20.25 28.02 -27.83
N GLN A 7 -20.72 28.89 -26.94
CA GLN A 7 -20.54 28.74 -25.50
C GLN A 7 -21.48 27.70 -24.90
N ARG A 8 -22.71 27.57 -25.40
CA ARG A 8 -23.64 26.50 -25.01
C ARG A 8 -23.11 25.14 -25.46
N GLU A 9 -22.69 24.97 -26.70
CA GLU A 9 -22.13 23.69 -27.21
C GLU A 9 -20.87 23.24 -26.46
N LYS A 10 -19.95 24.17 -26.16
CA LYS A 10 -18.75 23.85 -25.35
C LYS A 10 -19.09 23.45 -23.92
N ASN A 11 -20.14 24.03 -23.33
CA ASN A 11 -20.61 23.62 -22.00
C ASN A 11 -21.30 22.25 -22.06
N THR A 12 -22.13 21.99 -23.07
CA THR A 12 -22.79 20.70 -23.26
C THR A 12 -21.76 19.58 -23.51
N GLN A 13 -20.73 19.82 -24.34
CA GLN A 13 -19.63 18.88 -24.58
C GLN A 13 -18.79 18.63 -23.33
N ARG A 14 -18.48 19.66 -22.52
CA ARG A 14 -17.80 19.46 -21.22
C ARG A 14 -18.64 18.66 -20.22
N VAL A 15 -19.96 18.84 -20.23
CA VAL A 15 -20.88 18.06 -19.38
C VAL A 15 -20.95 16.62 -19.88
N TYR A 16 -21.09 16.37 -21.18
CA TYR A 16 -21.07 15.01 -21.74
C TYR A 16 -19.73 14.29 -21.53
N GLN A 17 -18.60 14.99 -21.62
CA GLN A 17 -17.27 14.40 -21.42
C GLN A 17 -16.99 14.09 -19.94
N LYS A 18 -17.50 14.90 -18.99
CA LYS A 18 -17.46 14.55 -17.54
C LYS A 18 -18.38 13.38 -17.18
N VAL A 19 -19.47 13.19 -17.91
CA VAL A 19 -20.39 12.05 -17.72
C VAL A 19 -19.80 10.77 -18.34
N ALA A 20 -19.13 10.85 -19.49
CA ALA A 20 -18.57 9.71 -20.21
C ALA A 20 -17.30 9.10 -19.57
N VAL A 21 -16.50 9.86 -18.82
CA VAL A 21 -15.29 9.34 -18.15
C VAL A 21 -15.63 8.39 -16.97
N ASN A 22 -16.90 8.33 -16.54
CA ASN A 22 -17.30 7.59 -15.35
C ASN A 22 -18.09 6.30 -15.57
N THR A 23 -18.26 5.84 -16.81
CA THR A 23 -18.97 4.60 -17.14
C THR A 23 -18.02 3.62 -17.82
N ILE A 24 -17.82 2.46 -17.19
CA ILE A 24 -17.31 1.26 -17.87
C ILE A 24 -18.55 0.49 -18.28
N ASP A 25 -18.70 0.22 -19.58
CA ASP A 25 -19.84 -0.51 -20.12
C ASP A 25 -19.74 -1.98 -19.70
N ASP A 26 -20.69 -2.43 -18.88
CA ASP A 26 -20.90 -3.83 -18.57
C ASP A 26 -21.75 -4.44 -19.70
N LYS A 27 -21.20 -5.44 -20.41
CA LYS A 27 -21.80 -6.03 -21.62
C LYS A 27 -22.93 -7.03 -21.33
N ASN A 28 -23.64 -6.90 -20.22
CA ASN A 28 -24.79 -7.75 -19.91
C ASN A 28 -26.01 -6.93 -19.49
N GLY A 29 -27.13 -7.27 -20.13
CA GLY A 29 -28.36 -6.48 -20.21
C GLY A 29 -29.01 -6.05 -18.88
N ALA A 30 -29.84 -5.02 -19.03
CA ALA A 30 -30.77 -4.45 -18.05
C ALA A 30 -30.15 -3.68 -16.88
N GLY A 31 -29.79 -2.42 -17.14
CA GLY A 31 -30.22 -1.28 -16.32
C GLY A 31 -29.72 -1.14 -14.88
N ASN A 32 -28.91 -2.06 -14.36
CA ASN A 32 -28.23 -1.86 -13.09
C ASN A 32 -27.03 -0.95 -13.31
N ARG A 33 -27.26 0.37 -13.21
CA ARG A 33 -26.19 1.33 -12.97
C ARG A 33 -25.54 0.97 -11.64
N VAL A 34 -24.51 0.12 -11.67
CA VAL A 34 -23.62 -0.07 -10.53
C VAL A 34 -23.00 1.29 -10.27
N LYS A 35 -23.53 2.02 -9.28
CA LYS A 35 -22.93 3.27 -8.82
C LYS A 35 -21.49 2.91 -8.49
N LYS A 36 -20.50 3.48 -9.19
CA LYS A 36 -19.09 3.36 -8.80
C LYS A 36 -19.04 3.63 -7.30
N ALA A 37 -18.60 2.65 -6.52
CA ALA A 37 -18.44 2.82 -5.09
C ALA A 37 -17.60 4.09 -4.91
N LYS A 38 -18.13 5.08 -4.19
CA LYS A 38 -17.33 6.26 -3.85
C LYS A 38 -16.07 5.73 -3.17
N SER A 39 -14.91 5.97 -3.79
CA SER A 39 -13.63 5.63 -3.18
C SER A 39 -13.46 6.54 -1.97
N ILE A 40 -13.88 6.05 -0.80
CA ILE A 40 -13.74 6.75 0.47
C ILE A 40 -12.29 6.53 0.92
N PRO A 41 -11.50 7.59 1.18
CA PRO A 41 -10.17 7.44 1.75
C PRO A 41 -10.22 6.64 3.06
N GLY A 42 -9.39 5.61 3.15
CA GLY A 42 -9.31 4.66 4.26
C GLY A 42 -10.48 3.66 4.33
N TYR A 43 -11.24 3.49 3.25
CA TYR A 43 -12.33 2.50 3.18
C TYR A 43 -11.87 1.07 3.47
N ARG A 44 -10.61 0.75 3.13
CA ARG A 44 -10.00 -0.56 3.41
C ARG A 44 -9.98 -0.85 4.91
N LEU A 45 -9.56 0.12 5.73
CA LEU A 45 -9.59 -0.03 7.18
C LEU A 45 -11.02 -0.15 7.70
N ILE A 46 -11.95 0.68 7.22
CA ILE A 46 -13.36 0.63 7.63
C ILE A 46 -13.97 -0.74 7.36
N ASN A 47 -13.75 -1.31 6.17
CA ASN A 47 -14.24 -2.65 5.84
C ASN A 47 -13.65 -3.73 6.72
N LYS A 48 -12.35 -3.62 7.04
CA LYS A 48 -11.68 -4.59 7.91
C LYS A 48 -12.25 -4.53 9.33
N ILE A 49 -12.52 -3.33 9.86
CA ILE A 49 -13.19 -3.13 11.14
C ILE A 49 -14.60 -3.73 11.12
N LYS A 50 -15.40 -3.47 10.08
CA LYS A 50 -16.75 -4.03 9.96
C LYS A 50 -16.74 -5.56 9.87
N SER A 51 -15.84 -6.13 9.07
CA SER A 51 -15.70 -7.58 8.92
C SER A 51 -15.35 -8.22 10.26
N ARG A 52 -14.38 -7.66 10.98
CA ARG A 52 -14.01 -8.10 12.32
C ARG A 52 -15.13 -7.96 13.34
N SER A 53 -15.93 -6.90 13.23
CA SER A 53 -17.11 -6.68 14.09
C SER A 53 -18.16 -7.78 13.90
N ILE A 54 -18.39 -8.18 12.65
CA ILE A 54 -19.32 -9.26 12.30
C ILE A 54 -18.78 -10.60 12.82
N GLU A 55 -17.49 -10.88 12.64
CA GLU A 55 -16.83 -12.09 13.15
C GLU A 55 -16.96 -12.23 14.68
N LEU A 56 -16.82 -11.12 15.41
CA LEU A 56 -16.90 -11.08 16.87
C LEU A 56 -18.33 -10.92 17.41
N GLY A 57 -19.32 -10.72 16.54
CA GLY A 57 -20.71 -10.46 16.95
C GLY A 57 -20.89 -9.16 17.74
N VAL A 58 -20.00 -8.18 17.57
CA VAL A 58 -20.05 -6.91 18.30
C VAL A 58 -20.76 -5.82 17.48
N GLN A 59 -21.37 -4.86 18.18
CA GLN A 59 -22.13 -3.77 17.56
C GLN A 59 -21.26 -2.55 17.28
N ASP A 60 -21.67 -1.71 16.32
CA ASP A 60 -20.99 -0.45 15.96
C ASP A 60 -20.74 0.50 17.14
N ARG A 61 -21.61 0.48 18.15
CA ARG A 61 -21.42 1.26 19.38
C ARG A 61 -20.16 0.82 20.14
N TYR A 62 -19.93 -0.48 20.23
CA TYR A 62 -18.74 -1.04 20.88
C TYR A 62 -17.46 -0.66 20.14
N ILE A 63 -17.51 -0.57 18.81
CA ILE A 63 -16.39 -0.09 17.99
C ILE A 63 -16.05 1.37 18.36
N ALA A 64 -17.06 2.24 18.50
CA ALA A 64 -16.85 3.63 18.90
C ALA A 64 -16.20 3.73 20.28
N ASP A 65 -16.63 2.89 21.23
CA ASP A 65 -16.07 2.82 22.58
C ASP A 65 -14.60 2.36 22.57
N ILE A 66 -14.26 1.33 21.79
CA ILE A 66 -12.87 0.86 21.61
C ILE A 66 -11.98 1.96 21.04
N ILE A 67 -12.43 2.63 19.98
CA ILE A 67 -11.65 3.69 19.32
C ILE A 67 -11.52 4.91 20.25
N GLY A 68 -12.46 5.11 21.18
CA GLY A 68 -12.53 6.29 22.03
C GLY A 68 -13.09 7.50 21.28
N VAL A 69 -14.16 7.28 20.52
CA VAL A 69 -14.92 8.33 19.81
C VAL A 69 -16.41 8.20 20.11
N THR A 70 -17.17 9.27 19.90
CA THR A 70 -18.62 9.18 20.05
C THR A 70 -19.23 8.28 18.96
N PRO A 71 -20.34 7.57 19.23
CA PRO A 71 -21.01 6.74 18.22
C PRO A 71 -21.39 7.51 16.95
N ILE A 72 -21.79 8.78 17.10
CA ILE A 72 -22.09 9.67 15.96
C ILE A 72 -20.85 9.92 15.11
N TYR A 73 -19.69 10.09 15.75
CA TYR A 73 -18.42 10.30 15.05
C TYR A 73 -17.99 9.05 14.30
N TRP A 74 -18.12 7.86 14.90
CA TRP A 74 -17.91 6.58 14.22
C TRP A 74 -18.83 6.43 13.01
N TYR A 75 -20.13 6.67 13.17
CA TYR A 75 -21.10 6.59 12.07
C TYR A 75 -20.76 7.55 10.92
N SER A 76 -20.27 8.75 11.25
CA SER A 76 -19.78 9.72 10.27
C SER A 76 -18.57 9.20 9.48
N ILE A 77 -17.62 8.53 10.14
CA ILE A 77 -16.47 7.87 9.49
C ILE A 77 -16.92 6.68 8.64
N ALA A 78 -17.72 5.78 9.21
CA ALA A 78 -18.15 4.53 8.58
C ALA A 78 -18.96 4.73 7.29
N ASN A 79 -19.59 5.90 7.14
CA ASN A 79 -20.31 6.33 5.94
C ASN A 79 -19.50 7.25 5.01
N GLY A 80 -18.25 7.55 5.36
CA GLY A 80 -17.35 8.38 4.55
C GLY A 80 -17.59 9.88 4.60
N HIS A 81 -18.36 10.37 5.57
CA HIS A 81 -18.51 11.81 5.83
C HIS A 81 -17.28 12.40 6.53
N ARG A 82 -16.52 11.56 7.25
CA ARG A 82 -15.23 11.91 7.85
C ARG A 82 -14.15 10.93 7.39
N LYS A 83 -12.93 11.42 7.26
CA LYS A 83 -11.77 10.61 6.89
C LYS A 83 -11.27 9.86 8.11
N ILE A 84 -11.09 8.55 7.99
CA ILE A 84 -10.48 7.74 9.04
C ILE A 84 -8.98 8.05 9.22
N SER A 85 -8.31 8.54 8.16
CA SER A 85 -6.92 9.03 8.22
C SER A 85 -6.73 10.27 9.11
N ALA A 86 -7.81 10.99 9.43
CA ALA A 86 -7.73 12.13 10.35
C ALA A 86 -7.74 11.71 11.83
N LEU A 87 -7.87 10.41 12.13
CA LEU A 87 -7.71 9.91 13.49
C LEU A 87 -6.25 10.04 13.93
N SER A 88 -6.07 10.39 15.20
CA SER A 88 -4.77 10.43 15.85
C SER A 88 -4.16 9.03 15.96
N LYS A 89 -2.83 8.97 16.09
CA LYS A 89 -2.06 7.71 16.12
C LYS A 89 -2.53 6.77 17.24
N ASP A 90 -2.81 7.30 18.43
CA ASP A 90 -3.35 6.56 19.58
C ASP A 90 -4.67 5.83 19.25
N LYS A 91 -5.54 6.44 18.45
CA LYS A 91 -6.81 5.83 18.02
C LYS A 91 -6.58 4.75 16.96
N LEU A 92 -5.64 4.97 16.04
CA LEU A 92 -5.23 3.95 15.06
C LEU A 92 -4.55 2.75 15.72
N GLU A 93 -3.81 2.95 16.82
CA GLU A 93 -3.24 1.88 17.64
C GLU A 93 -4.33 1.02 18.29
N LYS A 94 -5.38 1.65 18.86
CA LYS A 94 -6.54 0.91 19.41
C LYS A 94 -7.27 0.10 18.34
N ILE A 95 -7.41 0.67 17.14
CA ILE A 95 -7.96 -0.07 15.99
C ILE A 95 -7.07 -1.24 15.61
N ALA A 96 -5.75 -1.05 15.58
CA ALA A 96 -4.79 -2.10 15.27
C ALA A 96 -4.85 -3.25 16.29
N GLN A 97 -4.96 -2.93 17.57
CA GLN A 97 -5.18 -3.91 18.65
C GLN A 97 -6.49 -4.69 18.46
N PHE A 98 -7.59 -4.01 18.17
CA PHE A 98 -8.88 -4.65 17.90
C PHE A 98 -8.84 -5.60 16.70
N LEU A 99 -8.12 -5.21 15.65
CA LEU A 99 -7.94 -5.99 14.43
C LEU A 99 -6.85 -7.08 14.55
N ASN A 100 -6.10 -7.10 15.66
CA ASN A 100 -4.92 -7.95 15.85
C ASN A 100 -3.90 -7.83 14.70
N ILE A 101 -3.56 -6.58 14.34
CA ILE A 101 -2.56 -6.28 13.31
C ILE A 101 -1.55 -5.24 13.80
N PRO A 102 -0.36 -5.13 13.18
CA PRO A 102 0.59 -4.06 13.47
C PRO A 102 0.00 -2.66 13.18
N THR A 103 0.35 -1.67 14.01
CA THR A 103 -0.11 -0.28 13.86
C THR A 103 0.18 0.31 12.48
N VAL A 104 1.37 0.03 11.93
CA VAL A 104 1.77 0.48 10.59
C VAL A 104 0.82 -0.06 9.52
N GLN A 105 0.34 -1.30 9.66
CA GLN A 105 -0.63 -1.88 8.73
C GLN A 105 -2.00 -1.17 8.85
N ALA A 106 -2.44 -0.83 10.08
CA ALA A 106 -3.66 -0.04 10.26
C ALA A 106 -3.53 1.37 9.65
N MET A 107 -2.38 2.04 9.83
CA MET A 107 -2.11 3.35 9.22
C MET A 107 -2.08 3.29 7.69
N SER A 108 -1.47 2.23 7.12
CA SER A 108 -1.50 1.98 5.68
C SER A 108 -2.93 1.74 5.17
N LEU A 109 -3.73 0.92 5.87
CA LEU A 109 -5.14 0.68 5.51
C LEU A 109 -6.02 1.94 5.66
N ALA A 110 -5.63 2.87 6.53
CA ALA A 110 -6.29 4.14 6.72
C ALA A 110 -5.93 5.18 5.65
N ASP A 111 -5.00 4.89 4.74
CA ASP A 111 -4.38 5.85 3.81
C ASP A 111 -3.69 7.02 4.54
N VAL A 112 -3.05 6.75 5.69
CA VAL A 112 -2.20 7.72 6.40
C VAL A 112 -0.78 7.72 5.86
N LEU A 113 -0.28 6.54 5.46
CA LEU A 113 1.06 6.35 4.91
C LEU A 113 1.01 6.29 3.39
N ASN A 114 1.90 7.02 2.74
CA ASN A 114 2.19 6.95 1.31
C ASN A 114 3.42 6.07 1.05
N HIS A 115 3.61 5.63 -0.19
CA HIS A 115 4.77 4.84 -0.58
C HIS A 115 6.10 5.56 -0.27
N GLU A 116 6.11 6.90 -0.42
CA GLU A 116 7.26 7.75 -0.11
C GLU A 116 7.66 7.70 1.38
N ASP A 117 6.72 7.42 2.29
CA ASP A 117 7.02 7.32 3.73
C ASP A 117 7.85 6.07 4.09
N PHE A 118 7.95 5.10 3.17
CA PHE A 118 8.71 3.86 3.36
C PHE A 118 10.15 3.97 2.83
N PHE A 119 10.47 5.02 2.07
CA PHE A 119 11.71 5.13 1.32
C PHE A 119 12.38 6.47 1.58
N LEU A 120 13.67 6.43 1.93
CA LEU A 120 14.47 7.64 2.04
C LEU A 120 15.12 7.94 0.68
N GLY A 121 14.97 9.19 0.21
CA GLY A 121 15.66 9.68 -0.99
C GLY A 121 15.11 9.18 -2.33
N SER A 122 15.82 9.52 -3.41
CA SER A 122 15.50 9.04 -4.76
C SER A 122 15.98 7.59 -4.95
N LEU A 123 15.45 6.93 -5.98
CA LEU A 123 15.94 5.61 -6.39
C LEU A 123 17.46 5.64 -6.63
N GLU A 124 17.97 6.67 -7.29
CA GLU A 124 19.41 6.81 -7.55
C GLU A 124 20.23 6.91 -6.26
N ALA A 125 19.77 7.68 -5.27
CA ALA A 125 20.43 7.76 -3.97
C ALA A 125 20.45 6.40 -3.26
N GLN A 126 19.39 5.60 -3.40
CA GLN A 126 19.36 4.24 -2.85
C GLN A 126 20.30 3.28 -3.57
N LEU A 127 20.39 3.39 -4.90
CA LEU A 127 21.33 2.59 -5.69
C LEU A 127 22.78 2.88 -5.30
N ASP A 128 23.10 4.15 -5.01
CA ASP A 128 24.42 4.56 -4.55
C ASP A 128 24.74 4.03 -3.15
N ILE A 129 23.74 3.93 -2.25
CA ILE A 129 23.91 3.25 -0.96
C ILE A 129 24.14 1.74 -1.14
N SER A 130 23.38 1.08 -2.02
CA SER A 130 23.50 -0.36 -2.24
C SER A 130 24.84 -0.76 -2.87
N ILE A 131 25.43 0.06 -3.74
CA ILE A 131 26.76 -0.22 -4.30
C ILE A 131 27.87 -0.09 -3.24
N GLU A 132 27.74 0.86 -2.30
CA GLU A 132 28.67 0.94 -1.16
C GLU A 132 28.58 -0.32 -0.28
N GLN A 133 27.38 -0.83 -0.05
CA GLN A 133 27.21 -2.11 0.67
C GLN A 133 27.88 -3.26 -0.07
N MET A 134 27.70 -3.35 -1.39
CA MET A 134 28.33 -4.38 -2.23
C MET A 134 29.85 -4.32 -2.18
N ARG A 135 30.44 -3.11 -2.16
CA ARG A 135 31.89 -2.91 -2.04
C ARG A 135 32.43 -3.27 -0.65
N ASN A 136 31.60 -3.17 0.38
CA ASN A 136 31.96 -3.55 1.74
C ASN A 136 31.70 -5.03 2.05
N ASP A 137 31.00 -5.76 1.18
CA ASP A 137 30.79 -7.20 1.32
C ASP A 137 32.03 -7.97 0.84
N PRO A 138 32.71 -8.75 1.70
CA PRO A 138 33.89 -9.53 1.31
C PRO A 138 33.68 -10.49 0.12
N ALA A 139 32.45 -10.99 -0.08
CA ALA A 139 32.15 -11.89 -1.20
C ALA A 139 32.01 -11.15 -2.54
N TRP A 140 31.68 -9.85 -2.51
CA TRP A 140 31.35 -9.06 -3.69
C TRP A 140 32.32 -7.91 -3.95
N MET A 141 33.16 -7.52 -2.99
CA MET A 141 34.04 -6.35 -3.08
C MET A 141 34.95 -6.35 -4.33
N CYS A 142 35.40 -7.52 -4.79
CA CYS A 142 36.24 -7.65 -5.98
C CYS A 142 35.46 -7.52 -7.30
N TRP A 143 34.14 -7.66 -7.27
CA TRP A 143 33.25 -7.63 -8.43
C TRP A 143 32.40 -6.37 -8.49
N ALA A 144 32.37 -5.60 -7.40
CA ALA A 144 31.59 -4.38 -7.29
C ALA A 144 32.19 -3.28 -8.18
N PRO A 145 31.39 -2.67 -9.09
CA PRO A 145 31.85 -1.56 -9.92
C PRO A 145 32.46 -0.41 -9.13
N THR A 146 33.51 0.20 -9.68
CA THR A 146 34.09 1.46 -9.18
C THR A 146 33.15 2.65 -9.43
N ASP A 147 33.38 3.80 -8.79
CA ASP A 147 32.53 5.00 -8.99
C ASP A 147 32.52 5.49 -10.43
N GLU A 148 33.67 5.39 -11.09
CA GLU A 148 33.82 5.75 -12.50
C GLU A 148 33.04 4.82 -13.43
N GLU A 149 32.98 3.53 -13.13
CA GLU A 149 32.17 2.57 -13.90
C GLU A 149 30.70 2.75 -13.59
N TRP A 150 30.36 2.90 -12.31
CA TRP A 150 28.99 3.06 -11.84
C TRP A 150 28.30 4.27 -12.47
N SER A 151 28.97 5.42 -12.46
CA SER A 151 28.46 6.68 -13.04
C SER A 151 28.15 6.60 -14.54
N LYS A 152 28.82 5.71 -15.28
CA LYS A 152 28.60 5.50 -16.73
C LYS A 152 27.41 4.60 -17.02
N LEU A 153 26.98 3.77 -16.07
CA LEU A 153 25.86 2.86 -16.24
C LEU A 153 24.54 3.62 -16.22
N SER A 154 23.58 3.19 -17.04
CA SER A 154 22.20 3.67 -16.98
C SER A 154 21.54 3.26 -15.66
N VAL A 155 20.55 4.03 -15.19
CA VAL A 155 19.79 3.71 -13.97
C VAL A 155 19.23 2.29 -14.03
N GLY A 156 18.68 1.86 -15.17
CA GLY A 156 18.14 0.51 -15.35
C GLY A 156 19.20 -0.59 -15.17
N THR A 157 20.42 -0.37 -15.68
CA THR A 157 21.52 -1.32 -15.50
C THR A 157 21.98 -1.38 -14.05
N ARG A 158 22.11 -0.22 -13.40
CA ARG A 158 22.45 -0.12 -11.97
C ARG A 158 21.42 -0.85 -11.11
N THR A 159 20.12 -0.63 -11.37
CA THR A 159 19.04 -1.36 -10.70
C THR A 159 19.17 -2.86 -10.91
N GLY A 160 19.45 -3.32 -12.14
CA GLY A 160 19.65 -4.75 -12.42
C GLY A 160 20.78 -5.37 -11.60
N VAL A 161 21.92 -4.68 -11.49
CA VAL A 161 23.08 -5.14 -10.72
C VAL A 161 22.75 -5.22 -9.22
N VAL A 162 22.13 -4.18 -8.65
CA VAL A 162 21.72 -4.17 -7.24
C VAL A 162 20.71 -5.27 -6.94
N MET A 163 19.70 -5.46 -7.80
CA MET A 163 18.70 -6.52 -7.63
C MET A 163 19.32 -7.91 -7.62
N LEU A 164 20.31 -8.17 -8.47
CA LEU A 164 21.04 -9.45 -8.48
C LEU A 164 21.78 -9.67 -7.17
N TYR A 165 22.50 -8.66 -6.70
CA TYR A 165 23.22 -8.71 -5.42
C TYR A 165 22.26 -8.97 -4.25
N GLU A 166 21.19 -8.18 -4.11
CA GLU A 166 20.22 -8.31 -3.02
C GLU A 166 19.53 -9.68 -3.03
N THR A 167 19.19 -10.20 -4.21
CA THR A 167 18.58 -11.53 -4.34
C THR A 167 19.53 -12.65 -3.89
N VAL A 168 20.83 -12.55 -4.22
CA VAL A 168 21.82 -13.53 -3.76
C VAL A 168 22.06 -13.39 -2.26
N TYR A 169 22.15 -12.16 -1.76
CA TYR A 169 22.38 -11.87 -0.34
C TYR A 169 21.25 -12.41 0.55
N GLN A 170 19.98 -12.23 0.16
CA GLN A 170 18.83 -12.79 0.88
C GLN A 170 18.88 -14.33 0.97
N LYS A 171 19.28 -15.02 -0.09
CA LYS A 171 19.45 -16.48 -0.08
C LYS A 171 20.57 -16.92 0.86
N MET A 172 21.65 -16.14 0.95
CA MET A 172 22.75 -16.42 1.87
C MET A 172 22.32 -16.23 3.33
N LEU A 173 21.55 -15.17 3.63
CA LEU A 173 20.97 -14.97 4.95
C LEU A 173 20.05 -16.12 5.34
N LEU A 174 19.15 -16.55 4.44
CA LEU A 174 18.24 -17.67 4.68
C LEU A 174 19.02 -18.95 4.98
N ARG A 175 20.00 -19.31 4.14
CA ARG A 175 20.84 -20.49 4.36
C ARG A 175 21.60 -20.43 5.68
N ARG A 176 22.12 -19.26 6.05
CA ARG A 176 22.80 -19.07 7.33
C ARG A 176 21.83 -19.26 8.49
N ALA A 177 20.63 -18.71 8.41
CA ALA A 177 19.58 -18.90 9.41
C ALA A 177 19.16 -20.37 9.55
N GLU A 178 19.10 -21.13 8.45
CA GLU A 178 18.84 -22.58 8.46
C GLU A 178 19.97 -23.38 9.13
N ILE A 179 21.23 -22.98 8.93
CA ILE A 179 22.39 -23.62 9.57
C ILE A 179 22.42 -23.32 11.07
N GLU A 180 22.20 -22.06 11.44
CA GLU A 180 22.23 -21.60 12.84
C GLU A 180 20.97 -22.01 13.63
N ASN A 181 19.85 -22.25 12.95
CA ASN A 181 18.60 -22.70 13.54
C ASN A 181 17.98 -23.88 12.75
N PRO A 182 18.35 -25.13 13.10
CA PRO A 182 17.84 -26.32 12.40
C PRO A 182 16.30 -26.48 12.48
N GLU A 183 15.66 -26.03 13.56
CA GLU A 183 14.20 -26.08 13.70
C GLU A 183 13.48 -25.15 12.72
N LEU A 184 14.12 -24.03 12.34
CA LEU A 184 13.61 -23.12 11.32
C LEU A 184 13.60 -23.78 9.94
N LYS A 185 14.65 -24.55 9.63
CA LYS A 185 14.76 -25.31 8.38
C LYS A 185 13.63 -26.32 8.24
N GLU A 186 13.38 -27.13 9.27
CA GLU A 186 12.28 -28.12 9.26
C GLU A 186 10.90 -27.46 9.08
N LYS A 187 10.68 -26.29 9.69
CA LYS A 187 9.42 -25.53 9.52
C LYS A 187 9.25 -24.99 8.11
N ILE A 188 10.31 -24.51 7.49
CA ILE A 188 10.29 -23.98 6.11
C ILE A 188 10.03 -25.12 5.12
N GLU A 189 10.73 -26.25 5.26
CA GLU A 189 10.56 -27.43 4.40
C GLU A 189 9.11 -27.94 4.47
N LYS A 190 8.55 -28.08 5.68
CA LYS A 190 7.16 -28.50 5.87
C LYS A 190 6.15 -27.54 5.24
N TYR A 191 6.39 -26.23 5.32
CA TYR A 191 5.49 -25.23 4.73
C TYR A 191 5.54 -25.23 3.20
N LEU A 192 6.70 -25.53 2.60
CA LEU A 192 6.86 -25.63 1.15
C LEU A 192 6.24 -26.90 0.57
N ASP A 193 6.22 -28.00 1.32
CA ASP A 193 5.55 -29.25 0.91
C ASP A 193 4.02 -29.18 1.00
N GLU A 194 3.46 -28.20 1.72
CA GLU A 194 2.01 -27.99 1.89
C GLU A 194 1.38 -27.04 0.83
N ILE A 195 2.19 -26.46 -0.08
CA ILE A 195 1.77 -25.56 -1.18
C ILE A 195 1.79 -26.30 -2.52
#